data_AF-A0AA96MGS0-F1
#
_entry.id   AF-A0AA96MGS0-F1
#
_cell.length_a   1.000
_cell.length_b   1.000
_cell.length_c   1.000
_cell.angle_alpha   90.00
_cell.angle_beta   90.00
_cell.angle_gamma   90.00
#
_symmetry.space_group_name_H-M   'P 1'
#
loop_
_entity.id
_entity.type
_entity.pdbx_description
1 polymer ?
#
loop_
_entity_poly.entity_id
_entity_poly.type
_entity_poly.pdbx_seq_one_letter_code
_entity_poly.pdbx_strand_id
1 'polypeptide(L)'
;MANQLKQSFFQVFTLTSLWVTLLLTVFFREQSVDMLYLWRLAGIAVIAAGMFGVMYNALWNHFTLRPLWNILISSILSLSGGMGMVWLFSVEMFDQIKSWLPGMLLLSVVLHTIAFYFYARVNSRRQAEELNKILK
;
A
#
# COMPACT_ATOMS: atom_id res chain seq x y z
N MET A 1 5.01 19.68 0.96
CA MET A 1 4.70 18.40 1.63
C MET A 1 3.21 18.11 1.67
N ALA A 2 2.39 18.88 2.41
CA ALA A 2 0.94 18.64 2.49
C ALA A 2 0.25 18.58 1.11
N ASN A 3 0.62 19.48 0.18
CA ASN A 3 0.08 19.45 -1.19
C ASN A 3 0.48 18.20 -1.99
N GLN A 4 1.70 17.68 -1.80
CA GLN A 4 2.19 16.48 -2.49
C GLN A 4 1.53 15.21 -1.93
N LEU A 5 1.40 15.10 -0.60
CA LEU A 5 0.68 14.01 0.04
C LEU A 5 -0.81 14.04 -0.32
N LYS A 6 -1.42 15.23 -0.33
CA LYS A 6 -2.80 15.43 -0.80
C LYS A 6 -2.96 14.98 -2.25
N GLN A 7 -2.08 15.40 -3.15
CA GLN A 7 -2.14 15.01 -4.56
C GLN A 7 -1.97 13.50 -4.73
N SER A 8 -0.97 12.90 -4.07
CA SER A 8 -0.72 11.46 -4.14
C SER A 8 -1.89 10.66 -3.58
N PHE A 9 -2.49 11.12 -2.47
CA PHE A 9 -3.71 10.55 -1.92
C PHE A 9 -4.84 10.55 -2.95
N PHE A 10 -5.18 11.70 -3.54
CA PHE A 10 -6.26 11.79 -4.51
C PHE A 10 -5.98 10.98 -5.78
N GLN A 11 -4.73 10.90 -6.23
CA GLN A 11 -4.34 10.09 -7.38
C GLN A 11 -4.59 8.60 -7.12
N VAL A 12 -4.12 8.08 -5.98
CA VAL A 12 -4.33 6.67 -5.62
C VAL A 12 -5.81 6.41 -5.37
N PHE A 13 -6.52 7.29 -4.65
CA PHE A 13 -7.95 7.16 -4.38
C PHE A 13 -8.74 7.02 -5.69
N THR A 14 -8.48 7.91 -6.65
CA THR A 14 -9.19 7.91 -7.94
C THR A 14 -8.85 6.66 -8.73
N LEU A 15 -7.57 6.31 -8.83
CA LEU A 15 -7.12 5.12 -9.57
C LEU A 15 -7.72 3.84 -8.98
N THR A 16 -7.69 3.67 -7.66
CA THR A 16 -8.26 2.50 -6.99
C THR A 16 -9.78 2.44 -7.17
N SER A 17 -10.47 3.57 -7.02
CA SER A 17 -11.93 3.62 -7.22
C SER A 17 -12.32 3.19 -8.64
N LEU A 18 -11.64 3.72 -9.66
CA LEU A 18 -11.87 3.35 -11.05
C LEU A 18 -11.50 1.89 -11.31
N TRP A 19 -10.38 1.43 -10.77
CA TRP A 19 -9.91 0.07 -10.97
C TRP A 19 -10.87 -0.96 -10.38
N VAL A 20 -11.32 -0.77 -9.14
CA VAL A 20 -12.26 -1.70 -8.50
C VAL A 20 -13.62 -1.63 -9.19
N THR A 21 -14.08 -0.43 -9.61
CA THR A 21 -15.32 -0.30 -10.41
C THR A 21 -15.23 -1.07 -11.73
N LEU A 22 -14.09 -0.98 -12.42
CA LEU A 22 -13.82 -1.71 -13.65
C LEU A 22 -13.88 -3.23 -13.40
N LEU A 23 -13.20 -3.71 -12.35
CA LEU A 23 -13.24 -5.13 -11.99
C LEU A 23 -14.66 -5.61 -11.67
N LEU A 24 -15.44 -4.82 -10.94
CA LEU A 24 -16.85 -5.13 -10.66
C LEU A 24 -17.67 -5.20 -11.95
N THR A 25 -17.46 -4.25 -12.86
CA THR A 25 -18.17 -4.21 -14.14
C THR A 25 -17.86 -5.44 -15.02
N VAL A 26 -16.60 -5.89 -15.02
CA VAL A 26 -16.15 -7.02 -15.84
C VAL A 26 -16.58 -8.36 -15.25
N PHE A 27 -16.38 -8.56 -13.94
CA PHE A 27 -16.58 -9.87 -13.30
C PHE A 27 -17.98 -10.07 -12.70
N PHE A 28 -18.72 -8.98 -12.41
CA PHE A 28 -20.03 -9.01 -11.74
C PHE A 28 -21.13 -8.35 -12.57
N ARG A 29 -21.00 -8.39 -13.91
CA ARG A 29 -21.82 -7.66 -14.89
C ARG A 29 -23.34 -7.75 -14.69
N GLU A 30 -23.85 -8.90 -14.27
CA GLU A 30 -25.29 -9.14 -14.14
C GLU A 30 -25.79 -9.05 -12.69
N GLN A 31 -24.91 -8.77 -11.72
CA GLN A 31 -25.31 -8.61 -10.32
C GLN A 31 -25.71 -7.16 -10.02
N SER A 32 -26.83 -7.01 -9.33
CA SER A 32 -27.21 -5.72 -8.76
C SER A 32 -26.29 -5.37 -7.59
N VAL A 33 -25.82 -4.14 -7.56
CA VAL A 33 -24.96 -3.61 -6.49
C VAL A 33 -25.83 -2.83 -5.52
N ASP A 34 -25.80 -3.21 -4.24
CA ASP A 34 -26.44 -2.44 -3.17
C ASP A 34 -25.79 -1.04 -3.10
N MET A 35 -26.60 0.00 -2.90
CA MET A 35 -26.13 1.36 -2.68
C MET A 35 -25.12 1.43 -1.52
N LEU A 36 -25.29 0.61 -0.48
CA LEU A 36 -24.34 0.53 0.64
C LEU A 36 -22.95 0.05 0.18
N TYR A 37 -22.88 -0.73 -0.89
CA TYR A 37 -21.61 -1.22 -1.43
C TYR A 37 -20.76 -0.10 -2.03
N LEU A 38 -21.36 1.00 -2.49
CA LEU A 38 -20.61 2.18 -2.94
C LEU A 38 -19.80 2.81 -1.80
N TRP A 39 -20.30 2.77 -0.58
CA TRP A 39 -19.55 3.21 0.61
C TRP A 39 -18.41 2.27 0.95
N ARG A 40 -18.60 0.96 0.74
CA ARG A 40 -17.52 -0.03 0.90
C ARG A 40 -16.41 0.18 -0.14
N LEU A 41 -16.78 0.43 -1.39
CA LEU A 41 -15.87 0.80 -2.47
C LEU A 41 -15.06 2.07 -2.12
N ALA A 42 -15.74 3.12 -1.67
CA ALA A 42 -15.08 4.34 -1.22
C ALA A 42 -14.11 4.05 -0.05
N GLY A 43 -14.50 3.20 0.89
CA GLY A 43 -13.64 2.75 1.99
C GLY A 43 -12.38 2.03 1.50
N ILE A 44 -12.49 1.13 0.53
CA ILE A 44 -11.34 0.45 -0.10
C ILE A 44 -10.39 1.48 -0.70
N ALA A 45 -10.92 2.44 -1.46
CA ALA A 45 -10.12 3.49 -2.09
C ALA A 45 -9.43 4.40 -1.05
N VAL A 46 -10.09 4.73 0.06
CA VAL A 46 -9.49 5.49 1.17
C VAL A 46 -8.35 4.71 1.83
N ILE A 47 -8.53 3.41 2.09
CA ILE A 47 -7.47 2.58 2.68
C ILE A 47 -6.27 2.52 1.73
N ALA A 48 -6.50 2.25 0.45
CA ALA A 48 -5.43 2.21 -0.56
C ALA A 48 -4.70 3.56 -0.67
N ALA A 49 -5.44 4.67 -0.72
CA ALA A 49 -4.88 6.01 -0.78
C ALA A 49 -4.10 6.39 0.48
N GLY A 50 -4.60 6.01 1.65
CA GLY A 50 -3.90 6.19 2.92
C GLY A 50 -2.59 5.41 2.95
N MET A 51 -2.59 4.16 2.50
CA MET A 51 -1.39 3.32 2.45
C MET A 51 -0.37 3.79 1.41
N PHE A 52 -0.75 3.77 0.13
CA PHE A 52 0.16 4.00 -0.98
C PHE A 52 0.40 5.49 -1.26
N GLY A 53 -0.60 6.34 -1.03
CA GLY A 53 -0.47 7.78 -1.27
C GLY A 53 0.19 8.55 -0.12
N VAL A 54 0.09 8.05 1.12
CA VAL A 54 0.53 8.80 2.31
C VAL A 54 1.52 8.01 3.17
N MET A 55 1.09 6.86 3.71
CA MET A 55 1.83 6.11 4.72
C MET A 55 3.23 5.72 4.25
N TYR A 56 3.35 5.12 3.06
CA TYR A 56 4.66 4.69 2.56
C TYR A 56 5.64 5.87 2.40
N ASN A 57 5.17 7.02 1.91
CA ASN A 57 6.02 8.21 1.78
C ASN A 57 6.43 8.77 3.16
N ALA A 58 5.51 8.80 4.12
CA ALA A 58 5.81 9.20 5.50
C ALA A 58 6.83 8.26 6.15
N LEU A 59 6.65 6.95 6.02
CA LEU A 59 7.48 5.92 6.65
C LEU A 59 8.91 5.89 6.11
N TRP A 60 9.07 5.97 4.79
CA TRP A 60 10.38 5.77 4.18
C TRP A 60 11.19 7.05 3.98
N ASN A 61 10.53 8.21 3.79
CA ASN A 61 11.23 9.45 3.47
C ASN A 61 11.30 10.44 4.63
N HIS A 62 10.44 10.30 5.65
CA HIS A 62 10.31 11.33 6.70
C HIS A 62 10.63 10.78 8.08
N PHE A 63 10.23 9.55 8.39
CA PHE A 63 10.56 8.94 9.66
C PHE A 63 12.02 8.46 9.69
N THR A 64 12.79 8.96 10.66
CA THR A 64 14.18 8.57 10.96
C THR A 64 14.26 7.29 11.81
N LEU A 65 13.28 6.41 11.64
CA LEU A 65 13.19 5.16 12.39
C LEU A 65 14.28 4.17 11.93
N ARG A 66 14.67 3.27 12.84
CA ARG A 66 15.58 2.18 12.47
C ARG A 66 14.94 1.30 11.39
N PRO A 67 15.71 0.76 10.44
CA PRO A 67 15.19 -0.05 9.33
C PRO A 67 14.24 -1.18 9.76
N LEU A 68 14.55 -1.84 10.87
CA LEU A 68 13.72 -2.91 11.44
C LEU A 68 12.29 -2.42 11.75
N TRP A 69 12.15 -1.23 12.35
CA TRP A 69 10.84 -0.67 12.68
C TRP A 69 10.07 -0.25 11.44
N ASN A 70 10.72 0.31 10.42
CA ASN A 70 10.07 0.63 9.16
C ASN A 70 9.52 -0.62 8.47
N ILE A 71 10.29 -1.71 8.43
CA ILE A 71 9.86 -2.97 7.85
C ILE A 71 8.68 -3.56 8.64
N LEU A 72 8.73 -3.57 9.97
CA LEU A 72 7.65 -4.10 10.79
C LEU A 72 6.37 -3.28 10.66
N ILE A 73 6.45 -1.95 10.77
CA ILE A 73 5.30 -1.06 10.67
C ILE A 73 4.67 -1.14 9.27
N SER A 74 5.47 -1.08 8.21
CA SER A 74 4.94 -1.23 6.84
C SER A 74 4.32 -2.60 6.62
N SER A 75 4.93 -3.68 7.13
CA SER A 75 4.38 -5.03 6.97
C SER A 75 3.05 -5.20 7.69
N ILE A 76 2.94 -4.70 8.93
CA ILE A 76 1.70 -4.77 9.74
C ILE A 76 0.63 -3.90 9.12
N LEU A 77 0.93 -2.64 8.81
CA LEU A 77 -0.06 -1.71 8.23
C LEU A 77 -0.55 -2.20 6.88
N SER A 78 0.35 -2.75 6.05
CA SER A 78 -0.04 -3.29 4.76
C SER A 78 -0.87 -4.54 4.85
N LEU A 79 -0.58 -5.41 5.81
CA LEU A 79 -1.44 -6.56 6.09
C LEU A 79 -2.80 -6.10 6.61
N SER A 80 -2.86 -5.20 7.59
CA SER A 80 -4.13 -4.72 8.14
C SER A 80 -4.97 -3.98 7.11
N GLY A 81 -4.35 -3.14 6.27
CA GLY A 81 -5.04 -2.42 5.22
C GLY A 81 -5.51 -3.35 4.11
N GLY A 82 -4.69 -4.33 3.71
CA GLY A 82 -5.09 -5.39 2.80
C GLY A 82 -6.30 -6.18 3.30
N MET A 83 -6.26 -6.62 4.56
CA MET A 83 -7.38 -7.33 5.20
C MET A 83 -8.62 -6.45 5.32
N GLY A 84 -8.46 -5.17 5.65
CA GLY A 84 -9.57 -4.20 5.69
C GLY A 84 -10.22 -4.01 4.32
N MET A 85 -9.42 -3.91 3.25
CA MET A 85 -9.94 -3.84 1.88
C MET A 85 -10.68 -5.12 1.49
N VAL A 86 -10.13 -6.29 1.80
CA VAL A 86 -10.79 -7.59 1.53
C VAL A 86 -12.11 -7.70 2.29
N TRP A 87 -12.14 -7.30 3.57
CA TRP A 87 -13.35 -7.32 4.39
C TRP A 87 -14.44 -6.38 3.85
N LEU A 88 -14.06 -5.18 3.41
CA LEU A 88 -14.99 -4.26 2.75
C LEU A 88 -15.51 -4.81 1.41
N PHE A 89 -14.68 -5.58 0.70
CA PHE A 89 -15.07 -6.20 -0.56
C PHE A 89 -16.04 -7.39 -0.33
N SER A 90 -15.67 -8.35 0.52
CA SER A 90 -16.51 -9.49 0.87
C SER A 90 -16.08 -10.09 2.21
N VAL A 91 -17.06 -10.29 3.11
CA VAL A 91 -16.83 -10.93 4.41
C VAL A 91 -16.51 -12.41 4.23
N GLU A 92 -17.14 -13.07 3.26
CA GLU A 92 -16.91 -14.47 2.92
C GLU A 92 -15.47 -14.68 2.45
N MET A 93 -14.97 -13.78 1.61
CA MET A 93 -13.59 -13.83 1.12
C MET A 93 -12.58 -13.56 2.25
N PHE A 94 -12.90 -12.63 3.15
CA PHE A 94 -12.11 -12.39 4.35
C PHE A 94 -12.00 -13.65 5.23
N ASP A 95 -13.11 -14.35 5.46
CA ASP A 95 -13.15 -15.55 6.29
C ASP A 95 -12.34 -16.72 5.71
N GLN A 96 -12.24 -16.81 4.38
CA GLN A 96 -11.37 -17.78 3.72
C GLN A 96 -9.89 -17.41 3.83
N ILE A 97 -9.57 -16.11 3.71
CA ILE A 97 -8.19 -15.63 3.66
C ILE A 97 -7.56 -15.52 5.05
N LYS A 98 -8.34 -15.24 6.11
CA LYS A 98 -7.79 -14.97 7.46
C LYS A 98 -6.88 -16.09 8.00
N SER A 99 -7.13 -17.35 7.64
CA SER A 99 -6.29 -18.49 8.06
C SER A 99 -4.86 -18.41 7.51
N TRP A 100 -4.66 -17.68 6.42
CA TRP A 100 -3.36 -17.47 5.78
C TRP A 100 -2.59 -16.26 6.34
N LEU A 101 -3.16 -15.55 7.33
CA LEU A 101 -2.54 -14.36 7.94
C LEU A 101 -1.07 -14.56 8.35
N PRO A 102 -0.67 -15.67 9.00
CA PRO A 102 0.73 -15.87 9.37
C PRO A 102 1.65 -15.95 8.13
N GLY A 103 1.20 -16.63 7.07
CA GLY A 103 1.94 -16.75 5.82
C GLY A 103 2.06 -15.41 5.09
N MET A 104 0.97 -14.64 5.05
CA MET A 104 0.95 -13.31 4.46
C MET A 104 1.84 -12.33 5.22
N LEU A 105 1.87 -12.40 6.56
CA LEU A 105 2.75 -11.58 7.38
C LEU A 105 4.22 -11.91 7.11
N LEU A 106 4.58 -13.20 7.09
CA LEU A 106 5.94 -13.65 6.78
C LEU A 106 6.37 -13.16 5.39
N LEU A 107 5.53 -13.38 4.38
CA LEU A 107 5.78 -12.92 3.01
C LEU A 107 5.96 -11.40 2.96
N SER A 108 5.09 -10.65 3.63
CA SER A 108 5.15 -9.19 3.70
C SER A 108 6.48 -8.71 4.28
N VAL A 109 6.93 -9.31 5.39
CA VAL A 109 8.22 -8.97 6.02
C VAL A 109 9.39 -9.26 5.09
N VAL A 110 9.38 -10.42 4.42
CA VAL A 110 10.42 -10.79 3.45
C VAL A 110 10.47 -9.79 2.29
N LEU A 111 9.33 -9.46 1.70
CA LEU A 111 9.26 -8.51 0.58
C LEU A 111 9.72 -7.11 0.98
N HIS A 112 9.27 -6.60 2.13
CA HIS A 112 9.72 -5.30 2.63
C HIS A 112 11.21 -5.29 2.95
N THR A 113 11.77 -6.41 3.44
CA THR A 113 13.21 -6.56 3.67
C THR A 113 13.99 -6.50 2.37
N ILE A 114 13.56 -7.25 1.34
CA ILE A 114 14.20 -7.23 0.01
C ILE A 114 14.13 -5.82 -0.59
N ALA A 115 12.96 -5.19 -0.56
CA ALA A 115 12.76 -3.84 -1.07
C ALA A 115 13.68 -2.82 -0.35
N PHE A 116 13.81 -2.94 0.97
CA PHE A 116 14.71 -2.09 1.76
C PHE A 116 16.17 -2.24 1.31
N TYR A 117 16.69 -3.48 1.22
CA TYR A 117 18.08 -3.69 0.81
C TYR A 117 18.34 -3.23 -0.62
N PHE A 118 17.38 -3.45 -1.53
CA PHE A 118 17.47 -2.96 -2.90
C PHE A 118 17.55 -1.43 -2.94
N TYR A 119 16.64 -0.76 -2.22
CA TYR A 119 16.61 0.70 -2.16
C TYR A 119 17.88 1.29 -1.52
N ALA A 120 18.35 0.69 -0.40
CA ALA A 120 19.58 1.09 0.25
C ALA A 120 20.79 0.98 -0.69
N ARG A 121 20.90 -0.13 -1.45
CA ARG A 121 21.98 -0.33 -2.43
C ARG A 121 21.95 0.71 -3.55
N VAL A 122 20.78 1.05 -4.07
CA VAL A 122 20.62 2.08 -5.11
C VAL A 122 21.00 3.45 -4.55
N ASN A 123 20.57 3.78 -3.34
CA ASN A 123 20.86 5.06 -2.70
C ASN A 123 22.36 5.23 -2.41
N SER A 124 23.02 4.19 -1.87
CA SER A 124 24.48 4.21 -1.65
C SER A 124 25.27 4.44 -2.93
N ARG A 125 24.84 3.85 -4.06
CA ARG A 125 25.47 4.08 -5.37
C ARG A 125 25.32 5.52 -5.84
N ARG A 126 24.12 6.09 -5.74
CA ARG A 126 23.86 7.49 -6.13
C ARG A 126 24.70 8.46 -5.32
N GLN A 127 24.77 8.28 -4.00
CA GLN A 127 25.59 9.13 -3.13
C GLN A 127 27.09 9.02 -3.46
N ALA A 128 27.60 7.83 -3.78
CA ALA A 128 28.98 7.65 -4.19
C ALA A 128 29.28 8.36 -5.53
N GLU A 129 28.36 8.30 -6.48
CA GLU A 129 28.48 9.00 -7.77
C GLU A 129 28.43 10.53 -7.62
N GLU A 130 27.53 11.05 -6.78
CA GLU A 130 27.44 12.48 -6.48
C GLU A 130 28.71 13.00 -5.80
N LEU A 131 29.23 12.25 -4.81
CA LEU A 131 30.47 12.61 -4.14
C LEU A 131 31.66 12.59 -5.10
N ASN A 132 31.76 11.57 -5.96
CA ASN A 132 32.80 11.49 -6.98
C ASN A 132 32.71 12.60 -8.02
N LYS A 133 31.52 13.15 -8.31
CA LYS A 133 31.36 14.32 -9.18
C LYS A 133 31.78 15.63 -8.52
N ILE A 134 31.64 15.76 -7.20
CA ILE A 134 32.07 16.95 -6.45
C ILE A 134 33.60 16.96 -6.29
N LEU A 135 34.21 15.79 -6.14
CA LEU A 135 35.64 15.63 -5.91
C LEU A 135 36.50 15.64 -7.20
N LYS A 136 35.87 15.68 -8.39
CA LYS A 136 36.54 15.70 -9.69
C LYS A 136 36.40 17.07 -10.35
#